data_AF-A0A815RJR4-F1
#
_entry.id   AF-A0A815RJR4-F1
#
_cell.length_a   1.000
_cell.length_b   1.000
_cell.length_c   1.000
_cell.angle_alpha   90.00
_cell.angle_beta   90.00
_cell.angle_gamma   90.00
#
_symmetry.space_group_name_H-M   'P 1'
#
loop_
_entity.id
_entity.type
_entity.pdbx_description
1 polymer ?
#
loop_
_entity_poly.entity_id
_entity_poly.type
_entity_poly.pdbx_seq_one_letter_code
_entity_poly.pdbx_strand_id
1 'polypeptide(L)' 'MKGNWIYPGNDLGEATNQSTYAACRIQCFKEEQCKAFSWNRKTDSCSLKSSIDSAGEYDPNADSGHRG' A
#
# COMPACT_ATOMS: atom_id res chain seq x y z
N MET A 1 -4.54 -6.07 -10.17
CA MET A 1 -3.67 -5.31 -11.11
C MET A 1 -2.61 -4.62 -10.25
N LYS A 2 -1.35 -4.63 -10.67
CA LYS A 2 -0.25 -3.96 -9.97
C LYS A 2 -0.05 -2.61 -10.65
N GLY A 3 -0.01 -1.52 -9.90
CA GLY A 3 0.17 -0.19 -10.46
C GLY A 3 1.20 0.58 -9.65
N ASN A 4 1.81 1.58 -10.29
CA ASN A 4 2.80 2.44 -9.67
C ASN A 4 2.12 3.64 -8.99
N TRP A 5 1.14 3.40 -8.10
CA TRP A 5 0.26 4.44 -7.56
C TRP A 5 0.35 4.56 -6.02
N ILE A 6 0.44 5.78 -5.50
CA ILE A 6 0.24 6.11 -4.09
C ILE A 6 -1.20 6.61 -3.96
N TYR A 7 -2.08 5.83 -3.32
CA TYR A 7 -3.45 6.30 -3.11
C TYR A 7 -3.49 7.34 -1.98
N PRO A 8 -4.00 8.56 -2.18
CA PRO A 8 -4.38 9.41 -1.06
C PRO A 8 -5.56 8.75 -0.32
N GLY A 9 -5.59 8.87 1.01
CA GLY A 9 -6.67 8.30 1.83
C GLY A 9 -6.16 7.54 3.05
N ASN A 10 -6.51 8.07 4.24
CA ASN A 10 -6.42 7.51 5.60
C ASN A 10 -5.46 6.32 5.74
N ASP A 11 -4.17 6.64 5.81
CA ASP A 11 -3.15 5.68 6.19
C ASP A 11 -3.53 5.09 7.56
N LEU A 12 -3.72 3.77 7.61
CA LEU A 12 -3.93 3.03 8.86
C LEU A 12 -2.64 2.97 9.70
N GLY A 13 -1.54 3.47 9.13
CA GLY A 13 -0.20 3.50 9.69
C GLY A 13 0.84 3.20 8.60
N GLU A 14 2.07 3.69 8.81
CA GLU A 14 3.24 3.25 8.06
C GLU A 14 3.82 2.02 8.75
N ALA A 15 3.79 0.87 8.08
CA ALA A 15 4.46 -0.33 8.56
C ALA A 15 5.94 -0.25 8.18
N THR A 16 6.77 0.26 9.10
CA THR A 16 8.20 0.56 8.93
C THR A 16 9.11 -0.68 8.91
N ASN A 17 8.61 -1.85 8.50
CA ASN A 17 9.41 -3.09 8.52
C ASN A 17 8.98 -4.14 7.48
N GLN A 18 8.33 -3.73 6.40
CA GLN A 18 7.88 -4.65 5.36
C GLN A 18 8.78 -4.52 4.13
N SER A 19 9.89 -5.25 4.12
CA SER A 19 10.91 -5.22 3.06
C SER A 19 10.44 -5.73 1.70
N THR A 20 9.20 -6.21 1.58
CA THR A 20 8.69 -6.74 0.31
C THR A 20 7.22 -6.40 0.10
N TYR A 21 6.86 -6.23 -1.17
CA TYR A 21 5.46 -6.13 -1.62
C TYR A 21 4.58 -7.26 -1.09
N ALA A 22 5.09 -8.50 -1.06
CA ALA A 22 4.34 -9.66 -0.59
C ALA A 22 4.03 -9.58 0.90
N ALA A 23 4.98 -9.13 1.71
CA ALA A 23 4.78 -8.95 3.14
C ALA A 23 3.80 -7.80 3.43
N CYS A 24 3.94 -6.68 2.71
CA CYS A 24 3.00 -5.56 2.75
C CYS A 24 1.57 -5.99 2.37
N ARG A 25 1.43 -6.81 1.32
CA ARG A 25 0.16 -7.42 0.93
C ARG A 25 -0.43 -8.24 2.08
N ILE A 26 0.33 -9.19 2.64
CA ILE A 26 -0.15 -10.06 3.74
C ILE A 26 -0.62 -9.23 4.93
N GLN A 27 0.08 -8.14 5.26
CA GLN A 27 -0.32 -7.28 6.36
C GLN A 27 -1.64 -6.56 6.08
N CYS A 28 -1.84 -6.07 4.86
CA CYS A 28 -3.15 -5.56 4.43
C CYS A 28 -4.25 -6.63 4.48
N PHE A 29 -3.94 -7.89 4.19
CA PHE A 29 -4.92 -8.98 4.32
C PHE A 29 -5.32 -9.27 5.77
N LYS A 30 -4.39 -9.11 6.71
CA LYS A 30 -4.63 -9.28 8.16
C LYS A 30 -5.40 -8.11 8.77
N GLU A 31 -5.20 -6.91 8.25
CA GLU A 31 -5.89 -5.71 8.71
C GLU A 31 -7.28 -5.63 8.08
N GLU A 32 -8.33 -5.85 8.87
CA GLU A 32 -9.70 -5.87 8.37
C GLU A 32 -10.12 -4.55 7.72
N GLN A 33 -9.58 -3.44 8.22
CA GLN A 33 -9.86 -2.11 7.70
C GLN A 33 -9.09 -1.79 6.42
N CYS A 34 -8.04 -2.55 6.08
CA CYS A 34 -7.24 -2.30 4.90
C CYS A 34 -8.01 -2.66 3.62
N LYS A 35 -8.05 -1.72 2.67
CA LYS A 35 -8.65 -1.90 1.34
C LYS A 35 -7.60 -1.87 0.23
N ALA A 36 -6.50 -1.15 0.45
CA ALA A 36 -5.36 -1.12 -0.46
C ALA A 36 -4.06 -0.95 0.30
N PHE A 37 -2.96 -1.26 -0.38
CA PHE A 37 -1.62 -1.07 0.14
C PHE A 37 -0.71 -0.54 -0.96
N SER A 38 0.29 0.24 -0.55
CA SER A 38 1.36 0.75 -1.41
C SER A 38 2.70 0.41 -0.76
N TRP A 39 3.56 -0.32 -1.46
CA TRP A 39 4.90 -0.66 -1.02
C TRP A 39 5.94 0.13 -1.80
N ASN A 40 6.77 0.89 -1.10
CA ASN A 40 7.82 1.68 -1.72
C ASN A 40 9.13 0.90 -1.74
N ARG A 41 9.60 0.56 -2.94
CA ARG A 41 10.88 -0.15 -3.18
C ARG A 41 12.12 0.62 -2.75
N LYS A 42 12.03 1.95 -2.69
CA LYS A 42 13.16 2.83 -2.40
C LYS A 42 13.44 2.93 -0.90
N THR A 43 12.38 2.93 -0.11
CA THR A 43 12.42 3.09 1.35
C THR A 43 12.09 1.80 2.10
N ASP A 44 11.78 0.72 1.38
CA ASP A 44 11.26 -0.53 1.94
C ASP A 44 10.07 -0.31 2.89
N SER A 45 9.27 0.73 2.62
CA SER A 45 8.15 1.14 3.46
C SER A 45 6.83 0.62 2.90
N CYS A 46 5.92 0.24 3.80
CA CYS A 46 4.59 -0.23 3.45
C CYS A 46 3.54 0.70 4.04
N SER A 47 2.73 1.29 3.16
CA SER A 47 1.60 2.13 3.52
C SER A 47 0.31 1.32 3.35
N LEU A 48 -0.39 1.08 4.46
CA LEU A 48 -1.69 0.42 4.47
C LEU A 48 -2.79 1.46 4.43
N LYS A 49 -3.79 1.28 3.57
CA LYS A 49 -4.81 2.27 3.29
C LYS A 49 -6.19 1.69 3.53
N SER A 50 -6.98 2.39 4.35
CA SER A 50 -8.36 1.99 4.68
C SER A 50 -9.39 2.41 3.62
N SER A 51 -8.99 3.28 2.71
CA SER A 51 -9.79 3.75 1.58
C SER A 51 -8.94 3.78 0.32
N ILE A 52 -9.59 3.74 -0.83
CA ILE A 52 -8.99 3.99 -2.13
C ILE A 52 -9.72 5.21 -2.67
N ASP A 53 -9.19 6.40 -2.44
CA ASP A 53 -9.72 7.58 -3.13
C ASP A 53 -9.24 7.57 -4.59
N SER A 54 -10.08 8.12 -5.48
CA SER A 54 -9.96 8.02 -6.94
C SER A 54 -8.72 8.70 -7.54
N ALA A 55 -7.87 9.31 -6.72
CA ALA A 55 -6.74 10.12 -7.16
C ALA A 55 -5.41 9.49 -6.77
N GLY A 56 -5.14 8.25 -7.19
CA GLY A 56 -3.80 7.67 -7.02
C GLY A 56 -2.73 8.57 -7.65
N GLU A 57 -1.74 9.01 -6.86
CA GLU A 57 -0.56 9.70 -7.36
C GLU A 57 0.38 8.69 -8.01
N TYR A 58 0.95 8.99 -9.17
CA TYR A 58 1.90 8.08 -9.80
C TYR A 58 3.28 8.18 -9.14
N ASP A 59 3.79 7.08 -8.59
CA ASP A 59 5.18 6.96 -8.15
C ASP A 59 5.80 5.67 -8.70
N PRO A 60 6.82 5.73 -9.56
CA PRO A 60 7.44 4.56 -10.18
C PRO A 60 8.14 3.61 -9.17
N ASN A 61 8.37 4.08 -7.94
CA ASN A 61 8.96 3.31 -6.84
C ASN A 61 7.90 2.66 -5.95
N ALA A 62 6.63 3.01 -6.09
CA ALA A 62 5.55 2.49 -5.26
C ALA A 62 4.78 1.37 -5.98
N ASP A 63 4.89 0.13 -5.55
CA ASP A 63 3.97 -0.93 -5.97
C ASP A 63 2.69 -0.90 -5.13
N SER A 64 1.56 -0.59 -5.75
CA SER A 64 0.26 -0.71 -5.10
C SER A 64 -0.51 -1.97 -5.49
N GLY A 65 -1.37 -2.41 -4.57
CA GLY A 65 -2.35 -3.46 -4.81
C GLY A 65 -3.64 -3.22 -4.03
N HIS A 66 -4.74 -3.80 -4.52
CA HIS A 66 -6.02 -3.83 -3.82
C HIS A 66 -6.16 -5.12 -3.01
N ARG A 67 -6.78 -5.02 -1.84
CA ARG A 67 -7.32 -6.18 -1.11
C ARG A 67 -8.64 -6.55 -1.79
N GLY A 68 -8.52 -7.35 -2.86
CA GLY A 68 -9.67 -7.95 -3.53
C GLY A 68 -10.34 -9.00 -2.66
#